data_AF-A0A081DGK1-F1
#
_entry.id   AF-A0A081DGK1-F1
#
_cell.length_a   1.000
_cell.length_b   1.000
_cell.length_c   1.000
_cell.angle_alpha   90.00
_cell.angle_beta   90.00
_cell.angle_gamma   90.00
#
_symmetry.space_group_name_H-M   'P 1'
#
loop_
_entity.id
_entity.type
_entity.pdbx_description
1 polymer ?
#
loop_
_entity_poly.entity_id
_entity_poly.type
_entity_poly.pdbx_seq_one_letter_code
_entity_poly.pdbx_strand_id
1 'polypeptide(L)'
;MYAIVDVETTGGKFNEEGITEIAIYKFDGHEIVDQFASLVNPEKEIQPFVVKLTGINNKMLVRAPKFYEVAKRVIEIMDGAVLVAHNANFDYRSYA
;
A
#
# COMPACT_ATOMS: atom_id res chain seq x y z
N MET A 1 -14.98 12.73 4.93
CA MET A 1 -13.54 12.43 4.86
C MET A 1 -13.36 11.09 4.16
N TYR A 2 -12.48 11.04 3.17
CA TYR A 2 -12.22 9.88 2.33
C TYR A 2 -10.73 9.55 2.37
N ALA A 3 -10.37 8.27 2.44
CA ALA A 3 -9.00 7.79 2.27
C ALA A 3 -8.94 7.07 0.93
N ILE A 4 -8.31 7.71 -0.05
CA ILE A 4 -8.08 7.12 -1.36
C ILE A 4 -6.82 6.27 -1.22
N VAL A 5 -6.96 4.97 -1.41
CA VAL A 5 -5.91 3.98 -1.16
C VAL A 5 -5.55 3.25 -2.44
N ASP A 6 -4.25 3.02 -2.62
CA ASP A 6 -3.69 2.16 -3.64
C ASP A 6 -2.54 1.34 -3.04
N VAL A 7 -2.49 0.04 -3.35
CA VAL A 7 -1.50 -0.90 -2.81
C VAL A 7 -0.91 -1.73 -3.94
N GLU A 8 0.42 -1.71 -4.03
CA GLU A 8 1.15 -2.65 -4.86
C GLU A 8 1.61 -3.86 -4.03
N THR A 9 1.62 -5.03 -4.65
CA THR A 9 2.00 -6.28 -3.97
C THR A 9 3.06 -7.04 -4.74
N THR A 10 3.62 -8.09 -4.14
CA THR A 10 4.60 -8.97 -4.81
C THR A 10 4.00 -9.79 -5.95
N GLY A 11 2.67 -9.74 -6.14
CA GLY A 11 1.90 -10.74 -6.86
C GLY A 11 1.86 -12.07 -6.09
N GLY A 12 1.03 -13.01 -6.55
CA GLY A 12 0.88 -14.30 -5.89
C GLY A 12 -0.51 -14.89 -6.06
N LYS A 13 -0.75 -15.99 -5.34
CA LYS A 13 -2.11 -16.46 -5.08
C LYS A 13 -2.73 -15.59 -4.00
N PHE A 14 -4.06 -15.60 -3.97
CA PHE A 14 -4.85 -14.96 -2.93
C PHE A 14 -4.34 -15.32 -1.53
N ASN A 15 -4.05 -14.29 -0.71
CA ASN A 15 -3.51 -14.36 0.66
C ASN A 15 -2.07 -14.87 0.78
N GLU A 16 -1.33 -14.92 -0.31
CA GLU A 16 0.12 -15.22 -0.30
C GLU A 16 0.95 -13.99 -0.70
N GLU A 17 0.32 -12.87 -1.07
CA GLU A 17 1.01 -11.66 -1.53
C GLU A 17 1.59 -10.84 -0.36
N GLY A 18 2.74 -10.18 -0.56
CA GLY A 18 3.28 -9.19 0.38
C GLY A 18 3.15 -7.78 -0.19
N ILE A 19 2.98 -6.76 0.66
CA ILE A 19 2.89 -5.35 0.24
C ILE A 19 4.27 -4.84 -0.20
N THR A 20 4.34 -4.24 -1.38
CA THR A 20 5.56 -3.62 -1.93
C THR A 20 5.49 -2.09 -1.91
N GLU A 21 4.29 -1.53 -1.98
CA GLU A 21 4.01 -0.09 -1.86
C GLU A 21 2.62 0.13 -1.25
N ILE A 22 2.47 1.22 -0.50
CA ILE A 22 1.17 1.72 -0.07
C ILE A 22 1.13 3.24 -0.26
N ALA A 23 0.06 3.72 -0.88
CA ALA A 23 -0.24 5.13 -1.06
C ALA A 23 -1.64 5.45 -0.51
N ILE A 24 -1.75 6.51 0.28
CA ILE A 24 -2.98 6.96 0.91
C ILE A 24 -3.08 8.48 0.80
N TYR A 25 -4.17 8.96 0.22
CA TYR A 25 -4.51 10.38 0.15
C TYR A 25 -5.80 10.63 0.91
N LYS A 26 -5.73 11.48 1.94
CA LYS A 26 -6.89 11.89 2.74
C LYS A 26 -7.54 13.09 2.08
N PHE A 27 -8.80 12.96 1.69
CA PHE A 27 -9.55 13.94 0.92
C PHE A 27 -10.83 14.33 1.65
N ASP A 28 -11.09 15.63 1.78
CA ASP A 28 -12.25 16.12 2.52
C ASP A 28 -13.51 16.31 1.66
N GLY A 29 -13.39 16.18 0.34
CA GLY A 29 -14.44 16.48 -0.64
C GLY A 29 -14.07 17.61 -1.59
N HIS A 30 -13.07 18.43 -1.24
CA HIS A 30 -12.60 19.57 -2.02
C HIS A 30 -11.10 19.48 -2.29
N GLU A 31 -10.29 19.11 -1.28
CA GLU A 31 -8.84 19.04 -1.40
C GLU A 31 -8.21 17.88 -0.61
N ILE A 32 -6.95 17.58 -0.93
CA ILE A 32 -6.13 16.62 -0.20
C ILE A 32 -5.64 17.31 1.08
N VAL A 33 -6.03 16.78 2.23
CA VAL A 33 -5.70 17.34 3.55
C VAL A 33 -4.59 16.58 4.28
N ASP A 34 -4.26 15.38 3.82
CA ASP A 34 -3.13 14.59 4.30
C ASP A 34 -2.71 13.56 3.23
N GLN A 35 -1.45 13.15 3.23
CA GLN A 35 -0.93 12.13 2.33
C GLN A 35 0.14 11.25 2.99
N PHE A 36 0.20 10.01 2.56
CA PHE A 36 1.24 9.06 2.93
C PHE A 36 1.54 8.16 1.73
N ALA A 37 2.82 8.00 1.39
CA ALA A 37 3.25 7.05 0.38
C ALA A 37 4.59 6.45 0.82
N SER A 38 4.72 5.13 0.70
CA SER A 38 5.96 4.44 1.03
C SER A 38 6.08 3.13 0.27
N LEU A 39 7.29 2.83 -0.19
CA LEU A 39 7.67 1.44 -0.42
C LEU A 39 7.63 0.68 0.91
N VAL A 40 7.36 -0.62 0.82
CA VAL A 40 7.31 -1.53 1.97
C VAL A 40 8.13 -2.75 1.65
N ASN A 41 8.97 -3.18 2.59
CA ASN A 41 9.70 -4.44 2.48
C ASN A 41 8.73 -5.60 2.75
N PRO A 42 8.39 -6.43 1.74
CA PRO A 42 7.44 -7.54 1.90
C PRO A 42 8.09 -8.76 2.58
N GLU A 43 9.37 -8.69 2.93
CA GLU A 43 10.17 -9.79 3.49
C GLU A 43 10.20 -11.06 2.60
N LYS A 44 9.96 -10.87 1.30
CA LYS A 44 9.98 -11.91 0.27
C LYS A 44 10.30 -11.34 -1.12
N GLU A 45 10.59 -12.22 -2.06
CA GLU A 45 10.90 -11.85 -3.44
C GLU A 45 9.65 -11.39 -4.21
N ILE A 46 9.77 -10.29 -4.96
CA ILE A 46 8.75 -9.83 -5.91
C ILE A 46 8.79 -10.64 -7.21
N GLN A 47 7.63 -11.00 -7.76
CA GLN A 47 7.59 -11.78 -9.00
C GLN A 47 8.08 -10.95 -10.21
N PRO A 48 8.83 -11.54 -11.16
CA PRO A 48 9.40 -10.81 -12.30
C PRO A 48 8.37 -10.04 -13.14
N PHE A 49 7.15 -10.57 -13.27
CA PHE A 49 6.10 -9.89 -14.02
C PHE A 49 5.65 -8.60 -13.34
N VAL A 50 5.58 -8.59 -11.99
CA VAL A 50 5.22 -7.40 -11.21
C VAL A 50 6.33 -6.36 -11.32
N VAL A 51 7.60 -6.77 -11.22
CA VAL A 51 8.74 -5.87 -11.45
C VAL A 51 8.63 -5.17 -12.81
N LYS A 52 8.23 -5.90 -13.85
CA LYS A 52 8.03 -5.34 -15.20
C LYS A 52 6.82 -4.39 -15.26
N LEU A 53 5.77 -4.66 -14.49
CA LEU A 53 4.53 -3.88 -14.48
C LEU A 53 4.68 -2.57 -13.71
N THR A 54 5.26 -2.62 -12.50
CA THR A 54 5.31 -1.50 -11.56
C THR A 54 6.67 -0.78 -11.56
N GLY A 55 7.73 -1.43 -12.05
CA GLY A 55 9.11 -0.92 -11.96
C GLY A 55 9.77 -1.11 -10.59
N ILE A 56 9.01 -1.56 -9.58
CA ILE A 56 9.52 -1.83 -8.24
C ILE A 56 10.33 -3.12 -8.27
N ASN A 57 11.57 -3.09 -7.75
CA ASN A 57 12.45 -4.25 -7.72
C ASN A 57 12.98 -4.57 -6.31
N ASN A 58 13.45 -5.81 -6.10
CA ASN A 58 13.93 -6.29 -4.80
C ASN A 58 15.00 -5.40 -4.14
N LYS A 59 15.85 -4.71 -4.93
CA LYS A 59 16.89 -3.83 -4.36
C LYS A 59 16.30 -2.58 -3.73
N MET A 60 15.15 -2.11 -4.22
CA MET A 60 14.40 -1.01 -3.63
C MET A 60 13.73 -1.50 -2.33
N LEU A 61 13.09 -2.67 -2.39
CA LEU A 61 12.30 -3.24 -1.29
C LEU A 61 13.14 -3.64 -0.08
N VAL A 62 14.35 -4.18 -0.27
CA VAL A 62 15.22 -4.58 0.85
C VAL A 62 15.65 -3.39 1.72
N ARG A 63 15.61 -2.17 1.18
CA ARG A 63 15.94 -0.91 1.88
C ARG A 63 14.71 -0.17 2.41
N ALA A 64 13.51 -0.62 2.03
CA ALA A 64 12.26 -0.04 2.47
C ALA A 64 11.94 -0.45 3.93
N PRO A 65 11.14 0.34 4.66
CA PRO A 65 10.63 -0.08 5.96
C PRO A 65 9.76 -1.32 5.82
N LYS A 66 9.75 -2.18 6.83
CA LYS A 66 8.78 -3.26 6.97
C LYS A 66 7.40 -2.69 7.30
N PHE A 67 6.34 -3.42 7.00
CA PHE A 67 4.98 -2.91 7.17
C PHE A 67 4.69 -2.45 8.61
N TYR A 68 5.15 -3.19 9.63
CA TYR A 68 4.92 -2.80 11.03
C TYR A 68 5.57 -1.45 11.41
N GLU A 69 6.61 -1.01 10.68
CA GLU A 69 7.28 0.27 10.92
C GLU A 69 6.44 1.45 10.42
N VAL A 70 5.56 1.22 9.44
CA VAL A 70 4.66 2.23 8.86
C VAL A 70 3.19 2.06 9.28
N ALA A 71 2.82 0.92 9.86
CA ALA A 71 1.44 0.57 10.20
C ALA A 71 0.73 1.63 11.06
N LYS A 72 1.44 2.22 12.03
CA LYS A 72 0.90 3.30 12.87
C LYS A 72 0.44 4.49 12.01
N ARG A 73 1.24 4.91 11.04
CA ARG A 73 0.93 6.04 10.16
C ARG A 73 -0.26 5.73 9.24
N VAL A 74 -0.34 4.48 8.74
CA VAL A 74 -1.47 3.99 7.93
C VAL A 74 -2.78 4.07 8.72
N ILE A 75 -2.78 3.61 9.97
CA ILE A 75 -3.96 3.70 10.85
C ILE A 75 -4.36 5.16 11.09
N GLU A 76 -3.40 6.02 11.44
CA GLU A 76 -3.66 7.43 11.74
C GLU A 76 -4.26 8.21 10.55
N ILE A 77 -3.75 8.00 9.33
CA ILE A 77 -4.29 8.70 8.15
C ILE A 77 -5.70 8.19 7.79
N MET A 78 -5.96 6.89 7.96
CA MET A 78 -7.25 6.28 7.62
C MET A 78 -8.34 6.50 8.68
N ASP A 79 -7.96 6.89 9.90
CA ASP A 79 -8.91 7.06 11.00
C ASP A 79 -10.06 8.02 10.65
N GLY A 80 -11.29 7.57 10.92
CA GLY A 80 -12.54 8.27 10.64
C GLY A 80 -12.86 8.52 9.16
N ALA A 81 -12.13 7.92 8.22
CA ALA A 81 -12.32 8.14 6.78
C ALA A 81 -13.01 6.95 6.09
N VAL A 82 -13.78 7.24 5.04
CA VAL A 82 -14.33 6.22 4.14
C VAL A 82 -13.22 5.78 3.18
N LEU A 83 -12.92 4.49 3.15
CA LEU A 83 -11.97 3.91 2.21
C LEU A 83 -12.53 3.95 0.77
N VAL A 84 -11.71 4.43 -0.16
CA VAL A 84 -12.02 4.49 -1.59
C VAL A 84 -10.84 3.92 -2.38
N ALA A 85 -11.10 2.90 -3.21
CA ALA A 85 -10.07 2.27 -4.04
C ALA A 85 -10.72 1.57 -5.26
N HIS A 86 -9.97 1.42 -6.35
CA HIS A 86 -10.40 0.63 -7.49
C HIS A 86 -10.11 -0.85 -7.19
N ASN A 87 -11.15 -1.62 -6.85
CA ASN A 87 -11.07 -2.96 -6.25
C ASN A 87 -10.73 -2.95 -4.76
N ALA A 88 -11.40 -2.10 -3.98
CA ALA A 88 -11.19 -1.93 -2.53
C ALA A 88 -11.06 -3.21 -1.69
N ASN A 89 -11.70 -4.31 -2.08
CA ASN A 89 -11.54 -5.59 -1.39
C ASN A 89 -10.11 -6.18 -1.49
N PHE A 90 -9.36 -5.84 -2.54
CA PHE A 90 -7.96 -6.20 -2.73
C PHE A 90 -7.06 -5.37 -1.81
N ASP A 91 -7.20 -4.05 -1.84
CA ASP A 91 -6.38 -3.16 -1.03
C ASP A 91 -6.63 -3.42 0.45
N TYR A 92 -7.90 -3.45 0.87
CA TYR A 92 -8.27 -3.64 2.26
C TYR A 92 -7.70 -4.93 2.85
N ARG A 93 -7.84 -6.08 2.17
CA ARG A 93 -7.30 -7.35 2.67
C ARG A 93 -5.78 -7.40 2.74
N SER A 94 -5.08 -6.49 2.05
CA SER A 94 -3.62 -6.53 1.98
C SER A 94 -2.99 -5.99 3.26
N TYR A 95 -3.63 -5.03 3.93
CA TYR A 95 -3.10 -4.36 5.13
C TYR A 95 -4.00 -4.40 6.38
N ALA A 96 -5.25 -4.84 6.26
CA ALA A 96 -6.18 -5.01 7.38
C ALA A 96 -6.10 -6.41 8.00
#